data_AF-A0A242MAC2-F1
#
_entry.id   AF-A0A242MAC2-F1
#
_cell.length_a   1.000
_cell.length_b   1.000
_cell.length_c   1.000
_cell.angle_alpha   90.00
_cell.angle_beta   90.00
_cell.angle_gamma   90.00
#
_symmetry.space_group_name_H-M   'P 1'
#
loop_
_entity.id
_entity.type
_entity.pdbx_description
1 polymer ?
#
loop_
_entity_poly.entity_id
_entity_poly.type
_entity_poly.pdbx_seq_one_letter_code
_entity_poly.pdbx_strand_id
1 'polypeptide(L)'
;MMSQINRYWKDLGFHFPGVQTPWSAVFVSWCVKTAGATEVEFAYAKAHSEFVYQAIANTKKGVGLTKAFPPAEYAPQPGDIIQNNRSGNDYDFAFAASHRSYESHSAIVVEVGSRGTERYAKTIGGNESDSVGMKEVPLDKEGFINDVHKIYISVLQINL
;
A
#
# COMPACT_ATOMS: atom_id res chain seq x y z
N MET A 1 18.42 12.38 -4.98
CA MET A 1 17.56 11.22 -5.28
C MET A 1 18.21 9.89 -4.88
N MET A 2 19.35 9.50 -5.47
CA MET A 2 20.02 8.22 -5.15
C MET A 2 20.36 8.03 -3.65
N SER A 3 20.90 9.06 -2.99
CA SER A 3 21.24 8.99 -1.55
C SER A 3 20.02 8.72 -0.68
N GLN A 4 18.88 9.30 -1.03
CA GLN A 4 17.61 9.13 -0.33
C GLN A 4 17.05 7.72 -0.56
N ILE A 5 17.06 7.23 -1.81
CA ILE A 5 16.63 5.87 -2.12
C ILE A 5 17.51 4.87 -1.37
N ASN A 6 18.84 5.02 -1.42
CA ASN A 6 19.78 4.17 -0.66
C ASN A 6 19.45 4.11 0.84
N ARG A 7 19.04 5.22 1.44
CA ARG A 7 18.59 5.26 2.84
C ARG A 7 17.37 4.36 3.07
N TYR A 8 16.36 4.42 2.20
CA TYR A 8 15.16 3.57 2.32
C TYR A 8 15.52 2.09 2.42
N TRP A 9 16.45 1.63 1.58
CA TRP A 9 16.92 0.24 1.59
C TRP A 9 17.71 -0.09 2.86
N LYS A 10 18.70 0.74 3.20
CA LYS A 10 19.62 0.46 4.32
C LYS A 10 18.94 0.52 5.68
N ASP A 11 18.01 1.45 5.89
CA ASP A 11 17.28 1.57 7.14
C ASP A 11 16.38 0.35 7.39
N LEU A 12 15.91 -0.32 6.33
CA LEU A 12 15.20 -1.60 6.40
C LEU A 12 16.13 -2.83 6.50
N GLY A 13 17.45 -2.63 6.52
CA GLY A 13 18.42 -3.72 6.54
C GLY A 13 18.62 -4.41 5.18
N PHE A 14 18.09 -3.85 4.09
CA PHE A 14 18.25 -4.41 2.76
C PHE A 14 19.51 -3.88 2.06
N HIS A 15 20.09 -4.70 1.20
CA HIS A 15 21.14 -4.26 0.27
C HIS A 15 20.53 -3.28 -0.75
N PHE A 16 21.20 -2.15 -1.00
CA PHE A 16 20.76 -1.18 -2.01
C PHE A 16 21.20 -1.62 -3.42
N PRO A 17 20.28 -2.02 -4.31
CA PRO A 17 20.62 -2.56 -5.64
C PRO A 17 20.86 -1.48 -6.70
N GLY A 18 20.78 -0.20 -6.35
CA GLY A 18 20.78 0.93 -7.29
C GLY A 18 19.37 1.45 -7.59
N VAL A 19 19.30 2.64 -8.20
CA VAL A 19 18.02 3.34 -8.46
C VAL A 19 17.20 2.75 -9.61
N GLN A 20 17.80 1.88 -10.43
CA GLN A 20 17.12 1.21 -11.55
C GLN A 20 16.17 0.11 -11.06
N THR A 21 16.36 -0.39 -9.84
CA THR A 21 15.41 -1.33 -9.23
C THR A 21 14.21 -0.57 -8.66
N PRO A 22 12.97 -0.98 -8.97
CA PRO A 22 11.78 -0.37 -8.39
C PRO A 22 11.85 -0.33 -6.86
N TRP A 23 11.63 0.85 -6.28
CA TRP A 23 11.80 1.10 -4.85
C TRP A 23 10.49 1.45 -4.14
N SER A 24 9.34 1.31 -4.81
CA SER A 24 8.03 1.71 -4.27
C SER A 24 7.64 0.95 -3.00
N ALA A 25 7.75 -0.39 -3.00
CA ALA A 25 7.44 -1.21 -1.82
C ALA A 25 8.42 -0.96 -0.66
N VAL A 26 9.69 -0.70 -0.99
CA VAL A 26 10.73 -0.33 -0.01
C VAL A 26 10.43 1.03 0.60
N PHE A 27 9.96 2.00 -0.20
CA PHE A 27 9.52 3.30 0.31
C PHE A 27 8.34 3.18 1.27
N VAL A 28 7.29 2.43 0.91
CA VAL A 28 6.14 2.19 1.80
C VAL A 28 6.60 1.54 3.10
N SER A 29 7.40 0.47 3.00
CA SER A 29 7.96 -0.22 4.17
C SER A 29 8.81 0.72 5.05
N TRP A 30 9.60 1.60 4.43
CA TRP A 30 10.44 2.56 5.14
C TRP A 30 9.60 3.62 5.85
N CYS A 31 8.53 4.11 5.24
CA CYS A 31 7.59 5.04 5.88
C CYS A 31 6.91 4.39 7.09
N VAL A 32 6.41 3.17 6.96
CA VAL A 32 5.76 2.43 8.07
C VAL A 32 6.76 2.18 9.21
N LYS A 33 8.00 1.78 8.90
CA LYS A 33 9.06 1.66 9.90
C LYS A 33 9.37 2.99 10.59
N THR A 34 9.47 4.06 9.83
CA THR A 34 9.77 5.41 10.35
C THR A 34 8.64 5.93 11.24
N ALA A 35 7.40 5.50 11.00
CA ALA A 35 6.25 5.77 11.86
C ALA A 35 6.27 5.01 13.19
N GLY A 36 7.21 4.07 13.38
CA GLY A 36 7.43 3.37 14.64
C GLY A 36 7.05 1.89 14.64
N ALA A 37 6.51 1.37 13.53
CA ALA A 37 6.19 -0.05 13.43
C ALA A 37 7.42 -0.94 13.61
N THR A 38 7.20 -2.14 14.11
CA THR A 38 8.17 -3.24 14.15
C THR A 38 7.90 -4.25 13.02
N GLU A 39 8.87 -5.12 12.76
CA GLU A 39 8.73 -6.22 11.78
C GLU A 39 7.63 -7.23 12.15
N VAL A 40 7.26 -7.29 13.43
CA VAL A 40 6.15 -8.14 13.92
C VAL A 40 4.81 -7.52 13.56
N GLU A 41 4.72 -6.20 13.52
CA GLU A 41 3.48 -5.47 13.29
C GLU A 41 3.23 -5.24 11.79
N PHE A 42 4.31 -5.04 11.02
CA PHE A 42 4.27 -4.88 9.57
C PHE A 42 5.42 -5.63 8.88
N ALA A 43 5.07 -6.43 7.86
CA ALA A 43 6.05 -7.20 7.10
C ALA A 43 6.80 -6.31 6.08
N TYR A 44 7.92 -5.71 6.46
CA TYR A 44 8.75 -4.95 5.52
C TYR A 44 9.17 -5.79 4.33
N ALA A 45 8.96 -5.27 3.11
CA ALA A 45 9.18 -6.04 1.90
C ALA A 45 9.68 -5.19 0.73
N LYS A 46 10.34 -5.89 -0.21
CA LYS A 46 10.81 -5.32 -1.48
C LYS A 46 9.74 -5.37 -2.58
N ALA A 47 8.63 -6.09 -2.34
CA ALA A 47 7.50 -6.21 -3.23
C ALA A 47 6.19 -5.93 -2.48
N HIS A 48 5.26 -5.23 -3.13
CA HIS A 48 3.97 -4.84 -2.54
C HIS A 48 3.13 -6.05 -2.12
N SER A 49 3.09 -7.06 -2.99
CA SER A 49 2.32 -8.28 -2.78
C SER A 49 2.70 -9.04 -1.51
N GLU A 50 3.94 -8.92 -1.02
CA GLU A 50 4.38 -9.63 0.18
C GLU A 50 3.73 -9.11 1.47
N PHE A 51 3.72 -7.79 1.69
CA PHE A 51 3.09 -7.23 2.89
C PHE A 51 1.57 -7.33 2.83
N VAL A 52 0.98 -7.25 1.63
CA VAL A 52 -0.46 -7.48 1.45
C VAL A 52 -0.83 -8.92 1.76
N TYR A 53 -0.10 -9.90 1.23
CA TYR A 53 -0.35 -11.31 1.49
C TYR A 53 -0.33 -11.60 3.01
N GLN A 54 0.65 -11.05 3.73
CA GLN A 54 0.73 -11.18 5.18
C GLN A 54 -0.44 -10.48 5.90
N ALA A 55 -0.82 -9.28 5.47
CA ALA A 55 -1.95 -8.53 6.03
C ALA A 55 -3.28 -9.27 5.84
N ILE A 56 -3.51 -9.89 4.68
CA ILE A 56 -4.69 -10.74 4.43
C ILE A 56 -4.67 -11.97 5.34
N ALA A 57 -3.51 -12.62 5.50
CA ALA A 57 -3.37 -13.76 6.38
C ALA A 57 -3.66 -13.39 7.85
N ASN A 58 -3.25 -12.20 8.28
CA ASN A 58 -3.56 -11.63 9.60
C ASN A 58 -5.07 -11.43 9.79
N THR A 59 -5.76 -10.84 8.80
CA THR A 59 -7.23 -10.69 8.80
C THR A 59 -7.92 -12.03 8.98
N LYS A 60 -7.57 -13.05 8.16
CA LYS A 60 -8.18 -14.39 8.19
C LYS A 60 -8.00 -15.09 9.54
N LYS A 61 -6.87 -14.87 10.20
CA LYS A 61 -6.56 -15.45 11.51
C LYS A 61 -7.11 -14.63 12.68
N GLY A 62 -7.58 -13.40 12.43
CA GLY A 62 -8.00 -12.48 13.48
C GLY A 62 -6.85 -11.98 14.37
N VAL A 63 -5.61 -11.99 13.86
CA VAL A 63 -4.41 -11.61 14.61
C VAL A 63 -3.69 -10.43 13.95
N GLY A 64 -2.68 -9.88 14.64
CA GLY A 64 -1.82 -8.83 14.10
C GLY A 64 -2.48 -7.45 14.06
N LEU A 65 -1.63 -6.43 14.02
CA LEU A 65 -2.03 -5.02 13.94
C LEU A 65 -2.32 -4.58 12.50
N THR A 66 -1.55 -5.10 11.55
CA THR A 66 -1.78 -4.88 10.12
C THR A 66 -2.73 -5.93 9.55
N LYS A 67 -3.86 -5.47 9.01
CA LYS A 67 -4.91 -6.30 8.38
C LYS A 67 -5.25 -5.76 7.00
N ALA A 68 -5.69 -6.61 6.09
CA ALA A 68 -6.18 -6.20 4.78
C ALA A 68 -7.63 -6.61 4.55
N PHE A 69 -8.37 -5.77 3.85
CA PHE A 69 -9.79 -5.94 3.53
C PHE A 69 -10.06 -5.67 2.04
N PRO A 70 -11.13 -6.25 1.47
CA PRO A 70 -11.61 -5.86 0.15
C PRO A 70 -11.94 -4.35 0.08
N PRO A 71 -11.71 -3.67 -1.06
CA PRO A 71 -11.94 -2.22 -1.18
C PRO A 71 -13.37 -1.76 -0.88
N ALA A 72 -14.35 -2.65 -1.06
CA ALA A 72 -15.77 -2.41 -0.80
C ALA A 72 -16.20 -2.71 0.65
N GLU A 73 -15.30 -3.21 1.50
CA GLU A 73 -15.60 -3.62 2.88
C GLU A 73 -14.95 -2.74 3.94
N TYR A 74 -13.99 -1.88 3.55
CA TYR A 74 -13.26 -1.03 4.48
C TYR A 74 -12.97 0.34 3.86
N ALA A 75 -13.44 1.39 4.53
CA ALA A 75 -13.21 2.78 4.12
C ALA A 75 -11.79 3.20 4.52
N PRO A 76 -10.91 3.61 3.58
CA PRO A 76 -9.54 4.00 3.90
C PRO A 76 -9.47 5.18 4.86
N GLN A 77 -8.48 5.18 5.76
CA GLN A 77 -8.17 6.26 6.69
C GLN A 77 -6.71 6.72 6.56
N PRO A 78 -6.34 7.94 7.00
CA PRO A 78 -4.94 8.36 7.04
C PRO A 78 -4.08 7.36 7.82
N GLY A 79 -2.97 6.94 7.22
CA GLY A 79 -2.07 5.88 7.72
C GLY A 79 -2.27 4.52 7.04
N ASP A 80 -3.46 4.26 6.48
CA ASP A 80 -3.74 3.02 5.76
C ASP A 80 -2.98 2.94 4.43
N ILE A 81 -2.89 1.73 3.87
CA ILE A 81 -2.24 1.49 2.58
C ILE A 81 -3.27 0.99 1.58
N ILE A 82 -3.35 1.60 0.40
CA ILE A 82 -4.20 1.13 -0.69
C ILE A 82 -3.33 0.37 -1.69
N GLN A 83 -3.79 -0.79 -2.14
CA GLN A 83 -3.14 -1.57 -3.20
C GLN A 83 -4.00 -1.60 -4.47
N ASN A 84 -3.35 -1.44 -5.62
CA ASN A 84 -3.98 -1.53 -6.92
C ASN A 84 -3.15 -2.36 -7.92
N ASN A 85 -3.85 -2.88 -8.92
CA ASN A 85 -3.27 -3.46 -10.13
C ASN A 85 -2.46 -2.41 -10.90
N ARG A 86 -1.46 -2.89 -11.63
CA ARG A 86 -0.68 -2.10 -12.58
C ARG A 86 -0.40 -2.92 -13.83
N SER A 87 0.12 -2.28 -14.88
CA SER A 87 0.52 -2.96 -16.12
C SER A 87 -0.62 -3.72 -16.82
N GLY A 88 -1.88 -3.31 -16.62
CA GLY A 88 -3.05 -3.93 -17.24
C GLY A 88 -3.55 -5.22 -16.56
N ASN A 89 -3.00 -5.57 -15.40
CA ASN A 89 -3.46 -6.72 -14.62
C ASN A 89 -4.85 -6.47 -14.00
N ASP A 90 -5.52 -7.57 -13.63
CA ASP A 90 -6.90 -7.61 -13.11
C ASP A 90 -7.03 -8.50 -11.86
N TYR A 91 -5.97 -8.56 -11.04
CA TYR A 91 -6.00 -9.33 -9.79
C TYR A 91 -7.01 -8.77 -8.81
N ASP A 92 -7.68 -9.65 -8.06
CA ASP A 92 -8.60 -9.28 -7.00
C ASP A 92 -8.06 -9.66 -5.61
N PHE A 93 -8.85 -9.37 -4.57
CA PHE A 93 -8.50 -9.70 -3.19
C PHE A 93 -8.28 -11.20 -2.99
N ALA A 94 -9.05 -12.06 -3.67
CA ALA A 94 -8.94 -13.52 -3.55
C ALA A 94 -7.63 -14.05 -4.18
N PHE A 95 -7.24 -13.48 -5.33
CA PHE A 95 -5.95 -13.74 -5.96
C PHE A 95 -4.81 -13.33 -5.03
N ALA A 96 -4.85 -12.11 -4.49
CA ALA A 96 -3.86 -11.62 -3.53
C ALA A 96 -3.79 -12.47 -2.26
N ALA A 97 -4.89 -13.08 -1.85
CA ALA A 97 -4.96 -13.94 -0.68
C ALA A 97 -4.32 -15.33 -0.88
N SER A 98 -4.06 -15.73 -2.12
CA SER A 98 -3.48 -17.03 -2.48
C SER A 98 -2.11 -16.93 -3.17
N HIS A 99 -1.71 -15.74 -3.62
CA HIS A 99 -0.44 -15.51 -4.32
C HIS A 99 0.43 -14.54 -3.53
N ARG A 100 1.68 -14.94 -3.22
CA ARG A 100 2.64 -14.09 -2.50
C ARG A 100 3.49 -13.21 -3.42
N SER A 101 3.46 -13.48 -4.73
CA SER A 101 4.27 -12.77 -5.73
C SER A 101 3.44 -12.46 -6.95
N TYR A 102 3.18 -11.17 -7.16
CA TYR A 102 2.52 -10.64 -8.35
C TYR A 102 2.81 -9.14 -8.46
N GLU A 103 2.67 -8.65 -9.68
CA GLU A 103 2.90 -7.26 -10.02
C GLU A 103 1.73 -6.37 -9.54
N SER A 104 2.02 -5.41 -8.67
CA SER A 104 1.06 -4.47 -8.10
C SER A 104 1.74 -3.19 -7.62
N HIS A 105 0.96 -2.20 -7.22
CA HIS A 105 1.42 -0.96 -6.59
C HIS A 105 0.70 -0.74 -5.26
N SER A 106 1.33 -0.04 -4.33
CA SER A 106 0.67 0.43 -3.11
C SER A 106 1.17 1.79 -2.71
N ALA A 107 0.28 2.58 -2.11
CA ALA A 107 0.56 3.91 -1.63
C ALA A 107 -0.15 4.14 -0.27
N ILE A 108 0.43 5.02 0.54
CA ILE A 108 -0.04 5.32 1.90
C ILE A 108 -1.06 6.45 1.84
N VAL A 109 -2.23 6.28 2.44
CA VAL A 109 -3.24 7.33 2.59
C VAL A 109 -2.71 8.38 3.57
N VAL A 110 -2.68 9.63 3.14
CA VAL A 110 -2.23 10.78 3.96
C VAL A 110 -3.37 11.72 4.34
N GLU A 111 -4.47 11.66 3.60
CA GLU A 111 -5.64 12.53 3.80
C GLU A 111 -6.88 11.82 3.28
N VAL A 112 -8.01 12.00 3.96
CA VAL A 112 -9.34 11.68 3.44
C VAL A 112 -10.16 12.97 3.48
N GLY A 113 -10.77 13.31 2.35
CA GLY A 113 -11.40 14.61 2.15
C GLY A 113 -12.63 14.55 1.26
N SER A 114 -13.19 15.72 0.99
CA SER A 114 -14.33 15.89 0.09
C SER A 114 -14.17 17.17 -0.73
N ARG A 115 -14.64 17.12 -1.98
CA ARG A 115 -14.68 18.25 -2.92
C ARG A 115 -16.08 18.35 -3.50
N GLY A 116 -16.91 19.21 -2.92
CA GLY A 116 -18.34 19.24 -3.21
C GLY A 116 -19.02 17.94 -2.73
N THR A 117 -19.67 17.23 -3.63
CA THR A 117 -20.28 15.91 -3.35
C THR A 117 -19.33 14.73 -3.54
N GLU A 118 -18.15 14.96 -4.12
CA GLU A 118 -17.14 13.92 -4.33
C GLU A 118 -16.32 13.71 -3.07
N ARG A 119 -16.00 12.44 -2.76
CA ARG A 119 -15.08 12.06 -1.69
C ARG A 119 -13.79 11.49 -2.27
N TYR A 120 -12.68 11.67 -1.56
CA TYR A 120 -11.39 11.16 -2.02
C TYR A 120 -10.48 10.79 -0.85
N ALA A 121 -9.56 9.87 -1.11
CA ALA A 121 -8.35 9.67 -0.32
C ALA A 121 -7.15 10.19 -1.13
N LYS A 122 -6.26 10.97 -0.52
CA LYS A 122 -4.95 11.27 -1.12
C LYS A 122 -3.94 10.26 -0.62
N THR A 123 -3.14 9.72 -1.54
CA THR A 123 -2.08 8.79 -1.21
C THR A 123 -0.72 9.31 -1.61
N ILE A 124 0.32 8.93 -0.86
CA ILE A 124 1.73 9.12 -1.22
C ILE A 124 2.39 7.78 -1.54
N GLY A 125 3.05 7.71 -2.69
CA GLY A 125 3.73 6.51 -3.20
C GLY A 125 5.17 6.78 -3.60
N GLY A 126 5.99 5.74 -3.55
CA GLY A 126 7.36 5.77 -4.06
C GLY A 126 7.43 5.28 -5.51
N ASN A 127 8.51 5.66 -6.20
CA ASN A 127 8.79 5.30 -7.59
C ASN A 127 7.63 5.57 -8.56
N GLU A 128 6.89 6.66 -8.33
CA GLU A 128 5.87 7.13 -9.26
C GLU A 128 6.56 8.04 -10.28
N SER A 129 6.89 7.49 -11.45
CA SER A 129 7.71 8.17 -12.46
C SER A 129 9.07 8.63 -11.88
N ASP A 130 9.78 7.70 -11.23
CA ASP A 130 11.07 7.94 -10.55
C ASP A 130 11.04 9.03 -9.46
N SER A 131 9.86 9.27 -8.88
CA SER A 131 9.65 10.27 -7.85
C SER A 131 8.83 9.74 -6.66
N VAL A 132 8.73 10.56 -5.60
CA VAL A 132 7.69 10.39 -4.58
C VAL A 132 6.50 11.21 -5.04
N GLY A 133 5.38 10.54 -5.30
CA GLY A 133 4.19 11.13 -5.95
C GLY A 133 2.97 11.10 -5.06
N MET A 134 2.05 12.04 -5.31
CA MET A 134 0.71 12.04 -4.72
C MET A 134 -0.34 11.70 -5.77
N LYS A 135 -1.38 10.95 -5.36
CA LYS A 135 -2.55 10.61 -6.18
C LYS A 135 -3.83 10.75 -5.38
N GLU A 136 -4.93 11.07 -6.07
CA GLU A 136 -6.28 11.00 -5.52
C GLU A 136 -6.92 9.66 -5.90
N VAL A 137 -7.46 8.96 -4.91
CA VAL A 137 -8.30 7.77 -5.04
C VAL A 137 -9.75 8.20 -4.79
N PRO A 138 -10.66 8.06 -5.77
CA PRO A 138 -12.06 8.44 -5.59
C PRO A 138 -12.73 7.50 -4.58
N LEU A 139 -13.53 8.08 -3.70
CA LEU A 139 -14.35 7.35 -2.72
C LEU A 139 -15.83 7.57 -3.01
N ASP A 140 -16.65 6.58 -2.66
CA ASP A 140 -18.10 6.70 -2.74
C ASP A 140 -18.68 7.48 -1.54
N LYS A 141 -20.01 7.61 -1.49
CA LYS A 141 -20.72 8.33 -0.42
C LYS A 141 -20.54 7.70 0.98
N GLU A 142 -20.25 6.40 1.03
CA GLU A 142 -20.02 5.62 2.25
C GLU A 142 -18.55 5.69 2.68
N GLY A 143 -17.66 6.13 1.79
CA GLY A 143 -16.22 6.29 2.03
C GLY A 143 -15.39 5.10 1.53
N PHE A 144 -16.02 4.10 0.91
CA PHE A 144 -15.30 3.00 0.26
C PHE A 144 -14.67 3.48 -1.05
N ILE A 145 -13.67 2.74 -1.54
CA ILE A 145 -13.05 3.08 -2.82
C ILE A 145 -14.10 2.94 -3.94
N ASN A 146 -14.33 4.02 -4.67
CA ASN A 146 -15.20 4.03 -5.83
C ASN A 146 -14.47 3.42 -7.04
N ASP A 147 -14.41 2.09 -7.09
CA ASP A 147 -13.61 1.33 -8.03
C ASP A 147 -14.34 1.04 -9.36
N VAL A 148 -14.66 2.09 -10.11
CA VAL A 148 -15.36 1.98 -11.40
C VAL A 148 -14.59 1.11 -12.41
N HIS A 149 -13.25 1.12 -12.32
CA HIS A 149 -12.37 0.39 -13.25
C HIS A 149 -11.89 -0.97 -12.71
N LYS A 150 -12.32 -1.37 -11.51
CA LYS A 150 -11.93 -2.63 -10.86
C LYS A 150 -10.41 -2.82 -10.74
N ILE A 151 -9.69 -1.74 -10.44
CA ILE A 151 -8.22 -1.78 -10.34
C ILE A 151 -7.73 -1.97 -8.91
N TYR A 152 -8.55 -1.75 -7.89
CA TYR A 152 -8.12 -1.83 -6.50
C TYR A 152 -8.27 -3.24 -5.97
N ILE A 153 -7.22 -3.70 -5.30
CA ILE A 153 -7.10 -5.08 -4.81
C ILE A 153 -7.50 -5.15 -3.34
N SER A 154 -6.98 -4.23 -2.54
CA SER A 154 -7.16 -4.25 -1.08
C SER A 154 -6.90 -2.89 -0.45
N VAL A 155 -7.46 -2.71 0.75
CA VAL A 155 -7.09 -1.66 1.69
C VAL A 155 -6.51 -2.32 2.93
N LEU A 156 -5.29 -1.93 3.29
CA LEU A 156 -4.58 -2.39 4.47
C LEU A 156 -4.82 -1.40 5.60
N GLN A 157 -5.52 -1.86 6.62
CA GLN A 157 -5.65 -1.16 7.89
C GLN A 157 -4.36 -1.30 8.69
N ILE A 158 -3.79 -0.16 9.08
CA ILE A 158 -2.56 -0.08 9.88
C ILE A 158 -2.91 0.45 11.28
N ASN A 159 -3.12 -0.45 12.24
CA ASN A 159 -3.43 -0.09 13.64
C ASN A 159 -2.16 -0.10 14.51
N LEU A 160 -1.25 0.85 14.30
CA LEU A 160 -0.03 1.01 15.10
C LEU A 160 -0.29 1.80 16.40
#